data_AF-A0A420TI02-F1
#
_entry.id   AF-A0A420TI02-F1
#
_cell.length_a   1.000
_cell.length_b   1.000
_cell.length_c   1.000
_cell.angle_alpha   90.00
_cell.angle_beta   90.00
_cell.angle_gamma   90.00
#
_symmetry.space_group_name_H-M   'P 1'
#
loop_
_entity.id
_entity.type
_entity.pdbx_description
1 polymer ?
#
loop_
_entity_poly.entity_id
_entity_poly.type
_entity_poly.pdbx_seq_one_letter_code
_entity_poly.pdbx_strand_id
1 'polypeptide(L)'
;MLDKIVGLAMLVAASVVFTYYTIWTLLMPFVDDDHPLQNFFPPRVWAIRIPVIIILLGSAVVGSFLGMVMIRSNQKKAAKAKAAAKKAN
;
A
#
# COMPACT_ATOMS: atom_id res chain seq x y z
N MET A 1 16.10 -3.16 25.36
CA MET A 1 15.93 -4.63 25.20
C MET A 1 14.64 -4.95 24.48
N LEU A 2 13.51 -4.35 24.89
CA LEU A 2 12.21 -4.53 24.25
C LEU A 2 12.22 -4.21 22.74
N ASP A 3 12.83 -3.10 22.33
CA ASP A 3 12.88 -2.70 20.91
C ASP A 3 13.59 -3.73 20.02
N LYS A 4 14.64 -4.37 20.54
CA LYS A 4 15.37 -5.43 19.83
C LYS A 4 14.52 -6.70 19.68
N ILE A 5 13.74 -7.05 20.69
CA ILE A 5 12.85 -8.22 20.65
C ILE A 5 11.70 -7.96 19.67
N VAL A 6 11.11 -6.77 19.70
CA VAL A 6 10.06 -6.38 18.73
C VAL A 6 10.61 -6.39 17.31
N GLY A 7 11.79 -5.80 17.08
CA GLY A 7 12.45 -5.84 15.78
C GLY A 7 12.73 -7.27 15.29
N LEU A 8 13.21 -8.16 16.17
CA LEU A 8 13.41 -9.57 15.83
C LEU A 8 12.08 -10.26 15.50
N ALA A 9 11.03 -10.03 16.28
CA ALA A 9 9.72 -10.61 16.03
C ALA A 9 9.15 -10.14 14.68
N MET A 10 9.28 -8.86 14.36
CA MET A 10 8.89 -8.30 13.06
C MET A 10 9.70 -8.91 11.91
N LEU A 11 11.01 -9.09 12.08
CA LEU A 11 11.87 -9.69 11.07
C LEU A 11 11.50 -11.16 10.80
N VAL A 12 11.27 -11.95 11.85
CA VAL A 12 10.85 -13.35 11.72
C VAL A 12 9.49 -13.43 11.06
N ALA A 13 8.52 -12.61 11.49
CA ALA A 13 7.20 -12.56 10.89
C ALA A 13 7.26 -12.19 9.39
N ALA A 14 8.03 -11.14 9.05
CA ALA A 14 8.24 -10.73 7.68
C ALA A 14 8.88 -11.84 6.84
N SER A 15 9.87 -12.55 7.39
CA SER A 15 10.56 -13.65 6.70
C SER A 15 9.63 -14.82 6.40
N VAL A 16 8.77 -15.20 7.37
CA VAL A 16 7.76 -16.26 7.19
C VAL A 16 6.75 -15.87 6.11
N VAL A 17 6.18 -14.65 6.21
CA VAL A 17 5.20 -14.16 5.24
C VAL A 17 5.82 -14.06 3.84
N PHE A 18 7.04 -13.54 3.73
CA PHE A 18 7.76 -13.44 2.46
C PHE A 18 7.99 -14.82 1.83
N THR A 19 8.46 -15.78 2.63
CA THR A 19 8.72 -17.15 2.15
C THR A 19 7.43 -17.81 1.67
N TYR A 20 6.36 -17.74 2.47
CA TYR A 20 5.05 -18.29 2.11
C TYR A 20 4.53 -17.66 0.80
N TYR A 21 4.62 -16.34 0.69
CA TYR A 21 4.17 -15.62 -0.50
C TYR A 21 5.03 -15.94 -1.73
N THR A 22 6.34 -16.12 -1.56
CA THR A 22 7.25 -16.52 -2.64
C THR A 22 6.91 -17.91 -3.17
N ILE A 23 6.68 -18.88 -2.29
CA ILE A 23 6.24 -20.23 -2.69
C ILE A 23 4.89 -20.16 -3.40
N TRP A 24 3.95 -19.41 -2.84
CA TRP A 24 2.61 -19.27 -3.40
C TRP A 24 2.61 -18.63 -4.80
N THR A 25 3.44 -17.60 -5.01
CA THR A 25 3.47 -16.84 -6.27
C THR A 25 4.35 -17.47 -7.34
N LEU A 26 5.50 -18.03 -6.95
CA LEU A 26 6.52 -18.51 -7.90
C LEU A 26 6.51 -20.03 -8.07
N LEU A 27 6.22 -20.81 -7.03
CA LEU A 27 6.32 -22.28 -7.11
C LEU A 27 4.99 -22.95 -7.43
N MET A 28 3.90 -22.54 -6.78
CA MET A 28 2.56 -23.10 -7.03
C MET A 28 2.04 -22.98 -8.49
N PRO A 29 2.54 -22.10 -9.38
CA PRO A 29 2.24 -22.17 -10.82
C PRO A 29 2.70 -23.44 -11.53
N PHE A 30 3.67 -24.15 -10.98
CA PHE A 30 4.23 -25.36 -11.58
C PHE A 30 3.69 -26.65 -10.93
N VAL A 31 2.79 -26.52 -9.96
CA VAL A 31 2.13 -27.66 -9.29
C VAL A 31 0.76 -27.84 -9.91
N ASP A 32 0.41 -29.08 -10.24
CA ASP A 32 -0.88 -29.43 -10.82
C ASP A 32 -2.04 -29.03 -9.89
N ASP A 33 -3.16 -28.64 -10.50
CA ASP A 33 -4.31 -28.08 -9.77
C ASP A 33 -5.03 -29.14 -8.90
N ASP A 34 -4.90 -30.43 -9.21
CA ASP A 34 -5.44 -31.56 -8.45
C ASP A 34 -4.53 -32.00 -7.29
N HIS A 35 -3.32 -31.46 -7.20
CA HIS A 35 -2.38 -31.82 -6.16
C HIS A 35 -2.88 -31.32 -4.78
N PRO A 36 -2.87 -32.17 -3.72
CA PRO A 36 -3.39 -31.79 -2.40
C PRO A 36 -2.69 -30.58 -1.76
N LEU A 37 -1.48 -30.24 -2.24
CA LEU A 37 -0.75 -29.06 -1.82
C LEU A 37 -1.48 -27.75 -2.14
N GLN A 38 -2.30 -27.71 -3.20
CA GLN A 38 -3.08 -26.52 -3.55
C GLN A 38 -4.04 -26.09 -2.43
N ASN A 39 -4.51 -27.02 -1.59
CA ASN A 39 -5.41 -26.71 -0.47
C ASN A 39 -4.75 -25.88 0.64
N PHE A 40 -3.41 -25.81 0.69
CA PHE A 40 -2.68 -24.97 1.66
C PHE A 40 -2.48 -23.53 1.16
N PHE A 41 -2.86 -23.23 -0.08
CA PHE A 41 -2.68 -21.93 -0.70
C PHE A 41 -4.02 -21.36 -1.17
N PRO A 42 -4.23 -20.04 -1.05
CA PRO A 42 -5.40 -19.43 -1.67
C PRO A 42 -5.35 -19.55 -3.20
N PRO A 43 -6.48 -19.40 -3.91
CA PRO A 43 -6.51 -19.45 -5.36
C PRO A 43 -5.53 -18.45 -5.98
N ARG A 44 -4.83 -18.88 -7.03
CA ARG A 44 -3.78 -18.13 -7.75
C ARG A 44 -4.15 -16.69 -8.10
N VAL A 45 -5.42 -16.44 -8.38
CA VAL A 45 -5.92 -15.11 -8.72
C VAL A 45 -5.66 -14.09 -7.59
N TRP A 46 -5.67 -14.52 -6.33
CA TRP A 46 -5.43 -13.66 -5.19
C TRP A 46 -3.96 -13.22 -5.05
N ALA A 47 -3.01 -14.06 -5.48
CA ALA A 47 -1.60 -13.69 -5.53
C ALA A 47 -1.33 -12.47 -6.43
N ILE A 48 -2.19 -12.20 -7.42
CA ILE A 48 -2.09 -11.00 -8.27
C ILE A 48 -2.97 -9.87 -7.74
N ARG A 49 -4.18 -10.18 -7.28
CA ARG A 49 -5.13 -9.16 -6.80
C ARG A 49 -4.64 -8.42 -5.56
N ILE A 50 -3.99 -9.09 -4.61
CA ILE A 50 -3.54 -8.47 -3.36
C ILE A 50 -2.56 -7.29 -3.63
N PRO A 51 -1.45 -7.47 -4.37
CA PRO A 51 -0.56 -6.35 -4.72
C PRO A 51 -1.27 -5.23 -5.47
N VAL A 52 -2.14 -5.58 -6.43
CA VAL A 52 -2.87 -4.58 -7.24
C VAL A 52 -3.78 -3.72 -6.36
N ILE A 53 -4.54 -4.34 -5.45
CA ILE A 53 -5.42 -3.63 -4.52
C ILE A 53 -4.60 -2.70 -3.61
N ILE A 54 -3.47 -3.16 -3.08
CA ILE A 54 -2.60 -2.34 -2.21
C ILE A 54 -2.07 -1.12 -2.97
N ILE A 55 -1.62 -1.30 -4.21
CA ILE A 55 -1.12 -0.19 -5.05
C ILE A 55 -2.24 0.79 -5.37
N LEU A 56 -3.41 0.30 -5.77
CA LEU A 56 -4.55 1.16 -6.09
C LEU A 56 -5.01 1.95 -4.86
N LEU A 57 -5.18 1.30 -3.71
CA LEU A 57 -5.57 1.98 -2.48
C LEU A 57 -4.49 2.96 -2.02
N GLY A 58 -3.22 2.56 -2.02
CA GLY A 58 -2.11 3.43 -1.65
C GLY A 58 -2.02 4.66 -2.56
N SER A 59 -2.12 4.47 -3.87
CA SER A 59 -2.09 5.57 -4.84
C SER A 59 -3.31 6.50 -4.70
N ALA A 60 -4.51 5.95 -4.45
CA ALA A 60 -5.71 6.74 -4.22
C ALA A 60 -5.60 7.60 -2.96
N VAL A 61 -5.05 7.04 -1.86
CA VAL A 61 -4.84 7.77 -0.61
C VAL A 61 -3.84 8.91 -0.81
N VAL A 62 -2.68 8.61 -1.41
CA VAL A 62 -1.63 9.61 -1.68
C VAL A 62 -2.15 10.70 -2.62
N GLY A 63 -2.78 10.32 -3.73
CA GLY A 63 -3.34 11.25 -4.71
C GLY A 63 -4.41 12.17 -4.11
N SER A 64 -5.33 11.61 -3.31
CA SER A 64 -6.38 12.38 -2.63
C SER A 64 -5.79 13.37 -1.63
N PHE A 65 -4.79 12.94 -0.85
CA PHE A 65 -4.12 13.80 0.11
C PHE A 65 -3.40 14.97 -0.58
N LEU A 66 -2.61 14.68 -1.61
CA LEU A 66 -1.92 15.71 -2.40
C LEU A 66 -2.91 16.68 -3.04
N GLY A 67 -3.97 16.17 -3.67
CA GLY A 67 -5.03 16.99 -4.24
C GLY A 67 -5.67 17.93 -3.21
N MET A 68 -6.00 17.42 -2.02
CA MET A 68 -6.55 18.23 -0.93
C MET A 68 -5.60 19.35 -0.49
N VAL A 69 -4.31 19.05 -0.33
CA VAL A 69 -3.30 20.03 0.08
C VAL A 69 -3.10 21.11 -0.99
N MET A 70 -3.08 20.72 -2.27
CA MET A 70 -2.98 21.66 -3.39
C MET A 70 -4.18 22.61 -3.45
N ILE A 71 -5.40 22.08 -3.35
CA ILE A 71 -6.63 22.89 -3.34
C ILE A 71 -6.61 23.90 -2.18
N ARG A 72 -6.34 23.44 -0.95
CA ARG A 72 -6.31 24.32 0.23
C ARG A 72 -5.21 25.37 0.15
N SER A 73 -4.02 25.00 -0.35
CA SER A 73 -2.91 25.95 -0.49
C SER A 73 -3.21 27.03 -1.53
N ASN A 74 -3.85 26.67 -2.65
CA ASN A 74 -4.25 27.62 -3.69
C ASN A 74 -5.38 28.55 -3.22
N GLN A 75 -6.38 28.02 -2.51
CA GLN A 75 -7.44 28.82 -1.90
C GLN A 75 -6.89 29.86 -0.92
N LYS A 76 -5.91 29.47 -0.08
CA LYS A 76 -5.23 30.40 0.84
C LYS A 76 -4.46 31.49 0.08
N LYS A 77 -3.75 31.14 -1.00
CA LYS A 77 -3.05 32.12 -1.85
C LYS A 77 -4.03 33.10 -2.51
N ALA A 78 -5.12 32.60 -3.09
CA ALA A 78 -6.16 33.41 -3.71
C ALA A 78 -6.85 34.35 -2.71
N ALA A 79 -7.15 33.86 -1.51
CA ALA A 79 -7.74 34.69 -0.45
C ALA A 79 -6.80 35.83 0.00
N LYS A 80 -5.49 35.53 0.16
CA LYS A 80 -4.48 36.56 0.47
C LYS A 80 -4.35 37.60 -0.63
N ALA A 81 -4.32 37.19 -1.90
CA ALA A 81 -4.26 38.09 -3.04
C ALA A 81 -5.48 39.03 -3.10
N LYS A 82 -6.69 38.50 -2.89
CA LYS A 82 -7.93 39.29 -2.80
C LYS A 82 -7.90 40.31 -1.65
N ALA A 83 -7.40 39.91 -0.48
CA ALA A 83 -7.29 40.80 0.67
C ALA A 83 -6.24 41.92 0.45
N ALA A 84 -5.14 41.63 -0.24
CA ALA A 84 -4.13 42.63 -0.60
C ALA A 84 -4.67 43.63 -1.64
N ALA A 85 -5.39 43.16 -2.66
CA ALA A 85 -6.03 44.03 -3.66
C ALA A 85 -7.07 44.97 -3.04
N LYS A 86 -7.84 44.50 -2.04
CA LYS A 86 -8.82 45.32 -1.32
C LYS A 86 -8.17 46.42 -0.45
N LYS A 87 -6.92 46.25 -0.02
CA LYS A 87 -6.19 47.28 0.75
C LYS A 87 -5.51 48.34 -0.12
N ALA A 88 -5.38 48.09 -1.42
CA ALA A 88 -4.71 48.98 -2.36
C ALA A 88 -5.68 49.92 -3.12
N ASN A 89 -6.98 49.69 -3.00
CA ASN A 89 -8.07 50.60 -3.40
C ASN A 89 -8.61 51.33 -2.17
#